data_AF-A0A960S2R4-F1
#
_entry.id   AF-A0A960S2R4-F1
#
_cell.length_a   1.000
_cell.length_b   1.000
_cell.length_c   1.000
_cell.angle_alpha   90.00
_cell.angle_beta   90.00
_cell.angle_gamma   90.00
#
_symmetry.space_group_name_H-M   'P 1'
#
loop_
_entity.id
_entity.type
_entity.pdbx_description
1 polymer ?
#
loop_
_entity_poly.entity_id
_entity_poly.type
_entity_poly.pdbx_seq_one_letter_code
_entity_poly.pdbx_strand_id
1 'polypeptide(L)'
;QEGNVYFDTKKPWKDPEGMQTTVACCLRALNVLALVSFPIIPDAAEKVWKMLGNQSLLKDQNWDAVLETSIPPNRTFPKPEVLFTKVEDETIGRELEALKTALERQKT
;
A
#
# COMPACT_ATOMS: atom_id res chain seq x y z
N GLN A 1 8.76 -5.61 6.24
CA GLN A 1 9.70 -4.90 7.14
C GLN A 1 11.06 -4.69 6.47
N GLU A 2 11.62 -5.68 5.76
CA GLU A 2 12.92 -5.54 5.08
C GLU A 2 13.00 -4.37 4.08
N GLY A 3 11.91 -4.05 3.36
CA GLY A 3 11.87 -2.89 2.47
C GLY A 3 12.12 -1.56 3.17
N ASN A 4 11.63 -1.38 4.41
CA ASN A 4 11.88 -0.16 5.19
C ASN A 4 13.35 -0.09 5.62
N VAL A 5 13.89 -1.21 6.09
CA VAL A 5 15.31 -1.31 6.47
C VAL A 5 16.22 -1.01 5.28
N TYR A 6 15.89 -1.52 4.10
CA TYR A 6 16.62 -1.25 2.87
C TYR A 6 16.61 0.25 2.53
N PHE A 7 15.44 0.89 2.57
CA PHE A 7 15.29 2.32 2.27
C PHE A 7 16.07 3.19 3.27
N ASP A 8 15.98 2.87 4.57
CA ASP A 8 16.69 3.59 5.63
C ASP A 8 18.20 3.38 5.60
N THR A 9 18.66 2.21 5.17
CA THR A 9 20.09 1.90 5.04
C THR A 9 20.68 2.63 3.85
N LYS A 10 19.97 2.63 2.71
CA LYS A 10 20.44 3.24 1.47
C LYS A 10 20.37 4.77 1.49
N LYS A 11 19.50 5.36 2.32
CA LYS A 11 19.32 6.83 2.45
C LYS A 11 19.35 7.54 1.09
N PRO A 12 18.45 7.18 0.17
CA PRO A 12 18.47 7.69 -1.21
C PRO A 12 18.46 9.22 -1.32
N TRP A 13 17.97 9.92 -0.28
CA TRP A 13 18.01 11.38 -0.19
C TRP A 13 19.41 11.98 0.07
N LYS A 14 20.41 11.16 0.41
CA LYS A 14 21.81 11.58 0.63
C LYS A 14 22.78 11.07 -0.43
N ASP A 15 22.36 10.10 -1.24
CA ASP A 15 23.17 9.48 -2.30
C ASP A 15 22.43 9.59 -3.65
N PRO A 16 22.66 10.68 -4.41
CA PRO A 16 22.00 10.90 -5.69
C PRO A 16 22.35 9.87 -6.76
N GLU A 17 23.53 9.23 -6.66
CA GLU A 17 24.05 8.28 -7.65
C GLU A 17 23.36 6.92 -7.50
N GLY A 18 23.16 6.46 -6.26
CA GLY A 18 22.42 5.24 -5.92
C GLY A 18 20.90 5.40 -5.79
N MET A 19 20.38 6.64 -5.81
CA MET A 19 18.97 6.94 -5.59
C MET A 19 18.05 6.24 -6.59
N GLN A 20 18.38 6.28 -7.88
CA GLN A 20 17.53 5.73 -8.94
C GLN A 20 17.30 4.22 -8.75
N THR A 21 18.38 3.48 -8.51
CA THR A 21 18.32 2.02 -8.29
C THR A 21 17.56 1.68 -7.01
N THR A 22 17.81 2.43 -5.93
CA THR A 22 17.14 2.21 -4.64
C THR A 22 15.62 2.41 -4.78
N VAL A 23 15.20 3.52 -5.39
CA VAL A 23 13.79 3.85 -5.60
C VAL A 23 13.14 2.85 -6.55
N ALA A 24 13.79 2.47 -7.65
CA ALA A 24 13.26 1.46 -8.58
C ALA A 24 13.02 0.11 -7.88
N CYS A 25 13.95 -0.32 -7.01
CA CYS A 25 13.79 -1.53 -6.21
C CYS A 25 12.61 -1.43 -5.25
N CYS A 26 12.47 -0.31 -4.53
CA CYS A 26 11.34 -0.07 -3.61
C CYS A 26 10.01 -0.06 -4.35
N LEU A 27 9.92 0.58 -5.51
CA LEU A 27 8.68 0.62 -6.29
C LEU A 27 8.30 -0.77 -6.83
N ARG A 28 9.29 -1.57 -7.26
CA ARG A 28 9.06 -2.97 -7.65
C ARG A 28 8.57 -3.80 -6.47
N ALA A 29 9.16 -3.63 -5.29
CA ALA A 29 8.68 -4.28 -4.07
C ALA A 29 7.23 -3.87 -3.73
N LEU A 30 6.86 -2.60 -3.94
CA LEU A 30 5.48 -2.13 -3.73
C LEU A 30 4.49 -2.75 -4.73
N ASN A 31 4.86 -2.94 -5.99
CA ASN A 31 4.02 -3.66 -6.98
C ASN A 31 3.71 -5.09 -6.50
N VAL A 32 4.75 -5.82 -6.07
CA VAL A 32 4.58 -7.17 -5.54
C VAL A 32 3.76 -7.16 -4.25
N LEU A 33 4.00 -6.17 -3.37
CA LEU A 33 3.24 -6.02 -2.13
C LEU A 33 1.75 -5.79 -2.40
N ALA A 34 1.40 -4.96 -3.38
CA ALA A 34 0.02 -4.74 -3.79
C ALA A 34 -0.62 -6.07 -4.24
N LEU A 35 0.07 -6.85 -5.08
CA LEU A 35 -0.41 -8.14 -5.56
C LEU A 35 -0.67 -9.15 -4.42
N VAL A 36 0.31 -9.36 -3.53
CA VAL A 36 0.18 -10.35 -2.44
C VAL A 36 -0.81 -9.92 -1.36
N SER A 37 -1.02 -8.61 -1.20
CA SER A 37 -1.98 -8.07 -0.22
C SER A 37 -3.41 -8.01 -0.74
N PHE A 38 -3.62 -8.10 -2.05
CA PHE A 38 -4.94 -8.02 -2.70
C PHE A 38 -5.98 -9.00 -2.13
N PRO A 39 -5.67 -10.28 -1.83
CA PRO A 39 -6.66 -11.22 -1.27
C PRO A 39 -7.10 -10.89 0.16
N ILE A 40 -6.34 -10.06 0.89
CA ILE A 40 -6.58 -9.76 2.31
C ILE A 40 -7.14 -8.35 2.48
N ILE A 41 -6.57 -7.38 1.76
CA ILE A 41 -6.89 -5.95 1.84
C ILE A 41 -7.03 -5.34 0.42
N PRO A 42 -8.05 -5.74 -0.35
CA PRO A 42 -8.19 -5.38 -1.76
C PRO A 42 -8.22 -3.86 -2.00
N ASP A 43 -8.89 -3.10 -1.14
CA ASP A 43 -9.00 -1.65 -1.28
C ASP A 43 -7.64 -0.95 -1.13
N ALA A 44 -6.83 -1.38 -0.15
CA ALA A 44 -5.49 -0.83 0.06
C ALA A 44 -4.54 -1.26 -1.07
N ALA A 45 -4.62 -2.52 -1.50
CA ALA A 45 -3.84 -3.02 -2.62
C ALA A 45 -4.12 -2.25 -3.92
N GLU A 46 -5.39 -1.97 -4.23
CA GLU A 46 -5.75 -1.16 -5.40
C GLU A 46 -5.27 0.29 -5.30
N LYS A 47 -5.33 0.90 -4.11
CA LYS A 47 -4.80 2.25 -3.90
C LYS A 47 -3.30 2.31 -4.20
N VAL A 48 -2.52 1.37 -3.66
CA VAL A 48 -1.09 1.27 -3.96
C VAL A 48 -0.85 1.07 -5.45
N TRP A 49 -1.62 0.17 -6.08
CA TRP A 49 -1.52 -0.09 -7.51
C TRP A 49 -1.74 1.17 -8.37
N LYS A 50 -2.75 1.98 -8.02
CA LYS A 50 -3.05 3.26 -8.67
C LYS A 50 -1.96 4.31 -8.40
N MET A 51 -1.43 4.40 -7.17
CA MET A 51 -0.32 5.30 -6.83
C MET A 51 0.97 4.99 -7.62
N LEU A 52 1.19 3.72 -7.98
CA LEU A 52 2.28 3.30 -8.86
C LEU A 52 2.02 3.66 -10.34
N GLY A 53 0.90 4.34 -10.63
CA GLY A 53 0.51 4.84 -11.93
C GLY A 53 -0.11 3.78 -12.83
N ASN A 54 -0.51 2.62 -12.31
CA ASN A 54 -1.19 1.59 -13.11
C ASN A 54 -2.65 1.99 -13.35
N GLN A 55 -3.09 1.90 -14.60
CA GLN A 55 -4.45 2.28 -15.00
C GLN A 55 -5.43 1.09 -14.99
N SER A 56 -4.91 -0.13 -15.03
CA SER A 56 -5.72 -1.35 -14.97
C SER A 56 -6.10 -1.69 -13.53
N LEU A 57 -7.14 -2.50 -13.37
CA LEU A 57 -7.50 -3.05 -12.07
C LEU A 57 -6.58 -4.23 -11.73
N LEU A 58 -6.19 -4.31 -10.46
CA LEU A 58 -5.29 -5.34 -9.97
C LEU A 58 -5.90 -6.74 -10.07
N LYS A 59 -7.22 -6.86 -9.89
CA LYS A 59 -7.98 -8.10 -10.04
C LYS A 59 -7.89 -8.74 -11.43
N ASP A 60 -7.64 -7.92 -12.46
CA ASP A 60 -7.58 -8.35 -13.85
C ASP A 60 -6.13 -8.68 -14.28
N GLN A 61 -5.16 -8.59 -13.35
CA GLN A 61 -3.74 -8.85 -13.64
C GLN A 61 -3.36 -10.30 -13.38
N ASN A 62 -2.52 -10.84 -14.26
CA ASN A 62 -1.83 -12.10 -14.02
C ASN A 62 -0.66 -11.86 -13.06
N TRP A 63 -0.54 -12.72 -12.05
CA TRP A 63 0.52 -12.66 -11.04
C TRP A 63 1.92 -12.72 -11.65
N ASP A 64 2.14 -13.63 -12.60
CA ASP A 64 3.45 -13.80 -13.26
C ASP A 64 3.82 -12.55 -14.06
N ALA A 65 2.84 -11.97 -14.76
CA ALA A 65 3.05 -10.74 -15.52
C ALA A 65 3.43 -9.57 -14.60
N VAL A 66 2.79 -9.43 -13.43
CA VAL A 66 3.13 -8.38 -12.45
C VAL A 66 4.53 -8.58 -11.87
N LEU A 67 4.92 -9.83 -11.60
CA LEU A 67 6.26 -10.17 -11.12
C LEU A 67 7.34 -9.85 -12.17
N GLU A 68 7.07 -10.06 -13.45
CA GLU A 68 8.02 -9.73 -14.53
C GLU A 68 8.00 -8.24 -14.90
N THR A 69 6.92 -7.53 -14.58
CA THR A 69 6.78 -6.12 -14.92
C THR A 69 7.79 -5.26 -14.16
N SER A 70 8.69 -4.61 -14.91
CA SER A 70 9.52 -3.52 -14.42
C SER A 70 8.83 -2.19 -14.67
N ILE A 71 9.03 -1.23 -13.77
CA ILE A 71 8.50 0.12 -13.96
C ILE A 71 9.42 0.84 -14.95
N PRO A 72 8.88 1.34 -16.08
CA PRO A 72 9.69 2.01 -17.09
C PRO A 72 10.30 3.30 -16.52
N PRO A 73 11.52 3.66 -16.96
CA PRO A 73 12.11 4.94 -16.58
C PRO A 73 11.22 6.10 -17.08
N ASN A 74 11.24 7.21 -16.36
CA ASN A 74 10.45 8.43 -16.65
C ASN A 74 8.92 8.26 -16.56
N ARG A 75 8.43 7.23 -15.86
CA ARG A 75 7.00 7.11 -15.56
C ARG A 75 6.54 8.25 -14.65
N THR A 76 5.41 8.87 -14.98
CA THR A 76 4.75 9.85 -14.11
C THR A 76 3.91 9.12 -13.07
N PHE A 77 4.07 9.52 -11.81
CA PHE A 77 3.28 9.00 -10.70
C PHE A 77 2.20 10.01 -10.29
N PRO A 78 0.98 9.53 -9.96
CA PRO A 78 0.01 10.34 -9.25
C PRO A 78 0.55 10.85 -7.91
N LYS A 79 -0.08 11.88 -7.36
CA LYS A 79 0.28 12.39 -6.04
C LYS A 79 0.04 11.29 -4.99
N PRO A 80 1.04 10.97 -4.14
CA PRO A 80 0.85 9.96 -3.10
C PRO A 80 -0.20 10.43 -2.09
N GLU A 81 -1.04 9.50 -1.65
CA GLU A 81 -2.05 9.69 -0.60
C GLU A 81 -1.73 8.79 0.61
N VAL A 82 -2.33 9.10 1.76
CA VAL A 82 -2.16 8.30 2.98
C VAL A 82 -2.91 6.98 2.82
N LEU A 83 -2.21 5.85 2.91
CA LEU A 83 -2.80 4.53 2.69
C LEU A 83 -3.64 4.05 3.88
N PHE A 84 -3.15 4.27 5.10
CA PHE A 84 -3.82 3.90 6.34
C PHE A 84 -3.85 5.07 7.31
N THR A 85 -5.04 5.41 7.78
CA THR A 85 -5.23 6.38 8.86
C THR A 85 -5.11 5.68 10.19
N LYS A 86 -4.41 6.31 11.14
CA LYS A 86 -4.36 5.84 12.52
C LYS A 86 -5.77 5.84 13.11
N VAL A 87 -6.13 4.77 13.81
CA VAL A 87 -7.36 4.71 14.59
C VAL A 87 -7.06 5.33 15.95
N GLU A 88 -7.75 6.41 16.29
CA GLU A 88 -7.60 7.09 17.57
C GLU A 88 -8.52 6.49 18.64
N ASP A 89 -8.14 6.62 19.90
CA ASP A 89 -8.83 6.00 21.04
C ASP A 89 -10.31 6.45 21.13
N GLU A 90 -10.61 7.70 20.75
CA GLU A 90 -11.98 8.21 20.70
C GLU A 90 -12.84 7.47 19.67
N THR A 91 -12.23 7.04 18.56
CA THR A 91 -12.92 6.26 17.52
C THR A 91 -13.22 4.86 18.06
N ILE A 92 -12.26 4.24 18.74
CA ILE A 92 -12.42 2.93 19.38
C ILE A 92 -13.55 2.97 20.40
N GLY A 93 -13.56 3.98 21.28
CA GLY A 93 -14.59 4.15 22.30
C GLY A 93 -16.00 4.28 21.69
N ARG A 94 -16.13 5.06 20.61
CA ARG A 94 -17.42 5.23 19.91
C ARG A 94 -17.96 3.93 19.34
N GLU A 95 -17.12 3.16 18.65
CA GLU A 95 -17.52 1.89 18.03
C GLU A 95 -17.87 0.82 19.10
N LEU A 96 -17.14 0.80 20.21
CA LEU A 96 -17.45 -0.09 21.35
C LEU A 96 -18.83 0.21 21.96
N GLU A 97 -19.16 1.49 22.18
CA GLU A 97 -20.48 1.86 22.70
C GLU A 97 -21.61 1.57 21.70
N ALA A 98 -21.36 1.76 20.41
CA ALA A 98 -22.30 1.40 19.35
C ALA A 98 -22.59 -0.11 19.33
N LEU A 99 -21.55 -0.94 19.45
CA LEU A 99 -21.66 -2.40 19.52
C LEU A 99 -22.43 -2.86 20.76
N LYS A 100 -22.16 -2.28 21.94
CA LYS A 100 -22.91 -2.58 23.17
C LYS A 100 -24.39 -2.27 23.01
N THR A 101 -24.71 -1.09 22.47
CA THR A 101 -26.09 -0.65 22.22
C THR A 101 -26.81 -1.58 21.24
N ALA A 102 -26.13 -2.02 20.17
CA ALA A 102 -26.69 -2.97 19.21
C ALA A 102 -26.95 -4.35 19.84
N LEU A 103 -26.07 -4.81 20.73
CA LEU A 103 -26.23 -6.06 21.46
C LEU A 103 -27.42 -6.03 22.43
N GLU A 104 -27.63 -4.91 23.12
CA GLU A 104 -28.77 -4.72 24.03
C GLU A 104 -30.11 -4.70 23.28
N ARG A 105 -30.14 -4.07 22.10
CA ARG A 105 -31.31 -4.05 21.21
C ARG A 105 -31.68 -5.42 20.63
N GLN A 106 -30.72 -6.34 20.47
CA GLN A 106 -31.00 -7.71 20.03
C GLN A 106 -31.50 -8.63 21.15
N LYS A 107 -31.32 -8.24 22.42
CA LYS A 107 -31.76 -9.02 23.59
C LYS A 107 -33.17 -8.66 24.07
N THR A 108 -33.74 -7.57 23.56
CA THR A 108 -35.09 -7.08 23.89
C THR A 108 -36.05 -7.48 22.78
#